data_AF-A0A8H3J270-F1
#
_entry.id   AF-A0A8H3J270-F1
#
_cell.length_a   1.000
_cell.length_b   1.000
_cell.length_c   1.000
_cell.angle_alpha   90.00
_cell.angle_beta   90.00
_cell.angle_gamma   90.00
#
_symmetry.space_group_name_H-M   'P 1'
#
loop_
_entity.id
_entity.type
_entity.pdbx_description
1 polymer ?
#
loop_
_entity_poly.entity_id
_entity_poly.type
_entity_poly.pdbx_seq_one_letter_code
_entity_poly.pdbx_strand_id
1 'polypeptide(L)'
;MKIRSAFLSFIREFNRSQPKWYHEASHGFESYEDVVDDFITTILAIFPVVYIDDSLDNPDRLGGHLRREWDFNFQPYNQSINLNGSRVRDMVAADGQKCFRTFLFIFANTFLHEIAHIFVTYLDKGRSNTPPRIRAEVGGYSREDMGEAGRHLETTLFGGTLEYYRDHAMDDNQPGVPHILTKHGARRISQVSIDDTVSYQFHSPYRLEGPLVNNQTMQSLGVGYSPINGQHTLPGKHHVSDY
;
A
#
# COMPACT_ATOMS: atom_id res chain seq x y z
N MET A 1 -17.98 -0.21 -7.70
CA MET A 1 -18.78 -0.99 -6.72
C MET A 1 -17.93 -1.78 -5.70
N LYS A 2 -16.72 -2.30 -6.01
CA LYS A 2 -15.91 -3.09 -5.05
C LYS A 2 -15.00 -2.28 -4.09
N ILE A 3 -14.39 -1.19 -4.56
CA ILE A 3 -13.53 -0.32 -3.73
C ILE A 3 -14.32 0.32 -2.59
N ARG A 4 -15.52 0.85 -2.89
CA ARG A 4 -16.46 1.36 -1.88
C ARG A 4 -16.76 0.32 -0.80
N SER A 5 -17.08 -0.92 -1.19
CA SER A 5 -17.33 -2.00 -0.23
C SER A 5 -16.11 -2.34 0.63
N ALA A 6 -14.90 -2.24 0.09
CA ALA A 6 -13.67 -2.44 0.84
C ALA A 6 -13.45 -1.32 1.87
N PHE A 7 -13.65 -0.06 1.51
CA PHE A 7 -13.62 1.06 2.46
C PHE A 7 -14.72 0.97 3.52
N LEU A 8 -15.91 0.46 3.17
CA LEU A 8 -16.96 0.17 4.15
C LEU A 8 -16.58 -0.94 5.13
N SER A 9 -15.91 -1.99 4.66
CA SER A 9 -15.36 -3.02 5.55
C SER A 9 -14.29 -2.43 6.46
N PHE A 10 -13.41 -1.59 5.90
CA PHE A 10 -12.35 -0.91 6.60
C PHE A 10 -12.89 -0.02 7.73
N ILE A 11 -13.82 0.90 7.44
CA ILE A 11 -14.34 1.85 8.44
C ILE A 11 -15.09 1.15 9.58
N ARG A 12 -15.76 0.03 9.30
CA ARG A 12 -16.41 -0.79 10.32
C ARG A 12 -15.40 -1.40 11.27
N GLU A 13 -14.28 -1.90 10.76
CA GLU A 13 -13.20 -2.46 11.60
C GLU A 13 -12.42 -1.37 12.34
N PHE A 14 -12.22 -0.21 11.70
CA PHE A 14 -11.66 0.98 12.33
C PHE A 14 -12.51 1.42 13.52
N ASN A 15 -13.83 1.58 13.35
CA ASN A 15 -14.71 1.98 14.43
C ASN A 15 -14.74 0.96 15.59
N ARG A 16 -14.72 -0.35 15.31
CA ARG A 16 -14.61 -1.37 16.37
C ARG A 16 -13.33 -1.25 17.18
N SER A 17 -12.25 -0.80 16.54
CA SER A 17 -10.93 -0.69 17.14
C SER A 17 -10.70 0.65 17.83
N GLN A 18 -11.30 1.72 17.33
CA GLN A 18 -11.14 3.11 17.79
C GLN A 18 -12.46 3.89 17.71
N PRO A 19 -13.47 3.53 18.53
CA PRO A 19 -14.81 4.12 18.42
C PRO A 19 -14.82 5.62 18.70
N LYS A 20 -13.97 6.08 19.63
CA LYS A 20 -13.86 7.50 19.96
C LYS A 20 -13.44 8.36 18.76
N TRP A 21 -12.45 7.91 18.01
CA TRP A 21 -11.89 8.66 16.87
C TRP A 21 -12.87 8.71 15.70
N TYR A 22 -13.54 7.60 15.41
CA TYR A 22 -14.61 7.59 14.43
C TYR A 22 -15.69 8.63 14.76
N HIS A 23 -16.14 8.70 16.01
CA HIS A 23 -17.16 9.68 16.42
C HIS A 23 -16.70 11.14 16.25
N GLU A 24 -15.42 11.46 16.46
CA GLU A 24 -14.90 12.83 16.29
C GLU A 24 -14.74 13.28 14.83
N ALA A 25 -14.43 12.35 13.92
CA ALA A 25 -14.32 12.62 12.49
C ALA A 25 -15.65 12.53 11.74
N SER A 26 -16.58 11.69 12.22
CA SER A 26 -17.92 11.54 11.64
C SER A 26 -18.90 12.65 12.03
N HIS A 27 -18.46 13.72 12.72
CA HIS A 27 -19.33 14.85 13.08
C HIS A 27 -19.97 15.45 11.83
N GLY A 28 -21.27 15.17 11.64
CA GLY A 28 -22.06 15.64 10.49
C GLY A 28 -22.48 14.54 9.51
N PHE A 29 -22.02 13.30 9.67
CA PHE A 29 -22.43 12.15 8.85
C PHE A 29 -23.42 11.25 9.59
N GLU A 30 -24.44 10.77 8.88
CA GLU A 30 -25.52 9.94 9.46
C GLU A 30 -25.16 8.44 9.46
N SER A 31 -24.22 8.01 8.61
CA SER A 31 -23.81 6.61 8.45
C SER A 31 -22.34 6.43 8.05
N TYR A 32 -21.81 5.20 8.14
CA TYR A 32 -20.49 4.84 7.59
C TYR A 32 -20.43 5.03 6.08
N GLU A 33 -21.56 4.78 5.41
CA GLU A 33 -21.75 4.96 3.99
C GLU A 33 -21.51 6.40 3.56
N ASP A 34 -22.05 7.37 4.31
CA ASP A 34 -21.84 8.79 4.00
C ASP A 34 -20.39 9.20 4.15
N VAL A 35 -19.69 8.71 5.19
CA VAL A 35 -18.26 8.99 5.40
C VAL A 35 -17.40 8.43 4.26
N VAL A 36 -17.69 7.19 3.82
CA VAL A 36 -16.96 6.56 2.71
C VAL A 36 -17.25 7.27 1.39
N ASP A 37 -18.50 7.66 1.15
CA ASP A 37 -18.90 8.34 -0.08
C ASP A 37 -18.34 9.77 -0.15
N ASP A 38 -18.29 10.50 0.96
CA ASP A 38 -17.63 11.80 1.05
C ASP A 38 -16.14 11.70 0.78
N PHE A 39 -15.46 10.74 1.42
CA PHE A 39 -14.03 10.51 1.19
C PHE A 39 -13.72 10.18 -0.28
N ILE A 40 -14.47 9.24 -0.88
CA ILE A 40 -14.27 8.85 -2.28
C ILE A 40 -14.53 10.04 -3.20
N THR A 41 -15.61 10.79 -2.97
CA THR A 41 -15.93 11.98 -3.76
C THR A 41 -14.82 13.02 -3.67
N THR A 42 -14.31 13.24 -2.46
CA THR A 42 -13.25 14.21 -2.17
C THR A 42 -11.93 13.83 -2.87
N ILE A 43 -11.50 12.57 -2.80
CA ILE A 43 -10.29 12.07 -3.46
C ILE A 43 -10.42 12.08 -4.99
N LEU A 44 -11.61 11.79 -5.53
CA LEU A 44 -11.86 11.82 -6.98
C LEU A 44 -11.94 13.25 -7.54
N ALA A 45 -12.40 14.21 -6.74
CA ALA A 45 -12.45 15.61 -7.12
C ALA A 45 -11.05 16.25 -7.15
N ILE A 46 -10.23 15.98 -6.14
CA ILE A 46 -8.84 16.43 -6.05
C ILE A 46 -8.00 15.25 -5.59
N PHE A 47 -7.20 14.69 -6.49
CA PHE A 47 -6.28 13.62 -6.13
C PHE A 47 -5.11 14.18 -5.30
N PRO A 48 -4.57 13.42 -4.33
CA PRO A 48 -3.39 13.82 -3.60
C PRO A 48 -2.21 14.16 -4.51
N VAL A 49 -1.39 15.13 -4.08
CA VAL A 49 -0.15 15.44 -4.81
C VAL A 49 0.78 14.22 -4.77
N VAL A 50 1.41 13.92 -5.90
CA VAL A 50 2.37 12.82 -6.04
C VAL A 50 3.76 13.40 -6.21
N TYR A 51 4.68 13.04 -5.31
CA TYR A 51 6.09 13.40 -5.40
C TYR A 51 6.93 12.18 -5.81
N ILE A 52 7.98 12.44 -6.57
CA ILE A 52 9.06 11.48 -6.80
C ILE A 52 10.09 11.75 -5.72
N ASP A 53 10.23 10.82 -4.78
CA ASP A 53 11.07 10.97 -3.59
C ASP A 53 12.31 10.07 -3.69
N ASP A 54 13.45 10.71 -3.93
CA ASP A 54 14.77 10.08 -4.03
C ASP A 54 15.38 9.72 -2.67
N SER A 55 14.76 10.12 -1.55
CA SER A 55 15.18 9.71 -0.21
C SER A 55 14.68 8.32 0.18
N LEU A 56 13.73 7.74 -0.57
CA LEU A 56 13.28 6.36 -0.40
C LEU A 56 14.32 5.40 -1.01
N ASP A 57 15.25 4.94 -0.19
CA ASP A 57 16.40 4.12 -0.60
C ASP A 57 16.14 2.60 -0.62
N ASN A 58 15.07 2.13 0.04
CA ASN A 58 14.67 0.73 0.03
C ASN A 58 13.81 0.39 -1.21
N PRO A 59 14.25 -0.51 -2.11
CA PRO A 59 13.48 -0.92 -3.28
C PRO A 59 12.11 -1.56 -2.98
N ASP A 60 11.93 -2.15 -1.79
CA ASP A 60 10.62 -2.69 -1.35
C ASP A 60 9.64 -1.59 -0.92
N ARG A 61 10.15 -0.39 -0.60
CA ARG A 61 9.32 0.76 -0.25
C ARG A 61 9.01 1.54 -1.52
N LEU A 62 7.98 1.10 -2.24
CA LEU A 62 7.55 1.70 -3.52
C LEU A 62 6.93 3.09 -3.36
N GLY A 63 6.38 3.37 -2.18
CA GLY A 63 5.91 4.70 -1.84
C GLY A 63 5.63 4.86 -0.35
N GLY A 64 5.05 6.01 -0.01
CA GLY A 64 4.57 6.29 1.32
C GLY A 64 3.74 7.56 1.37
N HIS A 65 2.71 7.54 2.19
CA HIS A 65 1.91 8.70 2.53
C HIS A 65 2.57 9.53 3.64
N LEU A 66 2.77 10.83 3.39
CA LEU A 66 3.13 11.77 4.45
C LEU A 66 1.85 12.26 5.12
N ARG A 67 1.57 11.70 6.30
CA ARG A 67 0.42 12.11 7.12
C ARG A 67 0.53 13.58 7.49
N ARG A 68 -0.54 14.33 7.25
CA ARG A 68 -0.70 15.69 7.78
C ARG A 68 -1.99 15.80 8.55
N GLU A 69 -1.90 16.41 9.73
CA GLU A 69 -3.08 16.80 10.48
C GLU A 69 -3.94 17.76 9.66
N TRP A 70 -5.24 17.66 9.88
CA TRP A 70 -6.22 18.52 9.25
C TRP A 70 -7.41 18.70 10.17
N ASP A 71 -7.96 19.90 10.19
CA ASP A 71 -9.23 20.20 10.85
C ASP A 71 -10.30 20.49 9.80
N PHE A 72 -11.57 20.55 10.21
CA PHE A 72 -12.81 21.01 9.51
C PHE A 72 -12.98 20.78 7.99
N ASN A 73 -11.97 21.07 7.17
CA ASN A 73 -11.91 20.91 5.73
C ASN A 73 -10.70 20.04 5.33
N PHE A 74 -10.95 18.77 5.02
CA PHE A 74 -9.93 17.86 4.50
C PHE A 74 -9.48 18.29 3.10
N GLN A 75 -8.17 18.42 2.91
CA GLN A 75 -7.58 18.81 1.63
C GLN A 75 -6.68 17.69 1.11
N PRO A 76 -7.17 16.81 0.20
CA PRO A 76 -6.39 15.71 -0.35
C PRO A 76 -5.03 16.11 -0.91
N TYR A 77 -4.94 17.29 -1.54
CA TYR A 77 -3.71 17.81 -2.11
C TYR A 77 -2.57 17.90 -1.07
N ASN A 78 -2.89 18.12 0.21
CA ASN A 78 -1.91 18.19 1.29
C ASN A 78 -1.48 16.80 1.81
N GLN A 79 -2.15 15.73 1.40
CA GLN A 79 -1.94 14.37 1.88
C GLN A 79 -1.07 13.57 0.90
N SER A 80 0.15 14.05 0.66
CA SER A 80 0.98 13.61 -0.46
C SER A 80 1.27 12.10 -0.46
N ILE A 81 1.40 11.55 -1.67
CA ILE A 81 1.94 10.23 -1.95
C ILE A 81 3.35 10.41 -2.50
N ASN A 82 4.35 9.94 -1.77
CA ASN A 82 5.75 9.99 -2.17
C ASN A 82 6.13 8.64 -2.79
N LEU A 83 6.42 8.60 -4.10
CA LEU A 83 6.86 7.39 -4.80
C LEU A 83 8.38 7.28 -4.74
N ASN A 84 8.87 6.04 -4.68
CA ASN A 84 10.30 5.79 -4.71
C ASN A 84 10.93 6.22 -6.05
N GLY A 85 11.80 7.23 -5.99
CA GLY A 85 12.38 7.83 -7.19
C GLY A 85 13.25 6.88 -8.01
N SER A 86 13.97 5.96 -7.37
CA SER A 86 14.73 4.93 -8.08
C SER A 86 13.83 4.02 -8.90
N ARG A 87 12.69 3.62 -8.33
CA ARG A 87 11.73 2.71 -8.97
C ARG A 87 10.92 3.39 -10.07
N VAL A 88 10.64 4.68 -9.93
CA VAL A 88 10.05 5.48 -11.01
C VAL A 88 11.01 5.60 -12.19
N ARG A 89 12.32 5.79 -11.94
CA ARG A 89 13.32 5.78 -13.02
C ARG A 89 13.43 4.42 -13.70
N ASP A 90 13.42 3.33 -12.94
CA ASP A 90 13.41 1.98 -13.51
C ASP A 90 12.18 1.75 -14.41
N MET A 91 11.00 2.23 -13.98
CA MET A 91 9.80 2.21 -14.81
C MET A 91 9.97 3.01 -16.10
N VAL A 92 10.49 4.24 -16.03
CA VAL A 92 10.71 5.08 -17.24
C VAL A 92 11.71 4.42 -18.18
N ALA A 93 12.77 3.81 -17.66
CA ALA A 93 13.76 3.08 -18.46
C ALA A 93 13.17 1.79 -19.09
N ALA A 94 12.14 1.22 -18.49
CA ALA A 94 11.42 0.07 -19.01
C ALA A 94 10.42 0.42 -20.14
N ASP A 95 10.24 1.69 -20.51
CA ASP A 95 9.29 2.08 -21.55
C ASP A 95 9.50 1.30 -22.87
N GLY A 96 8.40 0.90 -23.51
CA GLY A 96 8.39 0.00 -24.66
C GLY A 96 8.73 -1.47 -24.36
N GLN A 97 9.11 -1.82 -23.14
CA GLN A 97 9.40 -3.20 -22.73
C GLN A 97 8.20 -3.86 -22.05
N LYS A 98 8.17 -5.20 -22.05
CA LYS A 98 7.09 -5.97 -21.39
C LYS A 98 6.98 -5.66 -19.89
N CYS A 99 8.10 -5.41 -19.23
CA CYS A 99 8.15 -5.11 -17.79
C CYS A 99 7.56 -3.74 -17.42
N PHE A 100 7.41 -2.80 -18.36
CA PHE A 100 6.75 -1.51 -18.13
C PHE A 100 5.34 -1.68 -17.58
N ARG A 101 4.57 -2.63 -18.14
CA ARG A 101 3.20 -2.91 -17.71
C ARG A 101 3.16 -3.45 -16.28
N THR A 102 4.16 -4.23 -15.88
CA THR A 102 4.30 -4.68 -14.49
C THR A 102 4.58 -3.49 -13.57
N PHE A 103 5.45 -2.54 -13.95
CA PHE A 103 5.64 -1.32 -13.17
C PHE A 103 4.35 -0.50 -13.02
N LEU A 104 3.59 -0.30 -14.10
CA LEU A 104 2.29 0.39 -14.04
C LEU A 104 1.32 -0.31 -13.08
N PHE A 105 1.26 -1.65 -13.15
CA PHE A 105 0.45 -2.44 -12.22
C PHE A 105 0.89 -2.23 -10.77
N ILE A 106 2.20 -2.27 -10.51
CA ILE A 106 2.77 -2.09 -9.18
C ILE A 106 2.41 -0.72 -8.62
N PHE A 107 2.68 0.36 -9.37
CA PHE A 107 2.38 1.71 -8.92
C PHE A 107 0.87 1.97 -8.78
N ALA A 108 0.02 1.39 -9.62
CA ALA A 108 -1.43 1.47 -9.45
C ALA A 108 -1.87 0.87 -8.10
N ASN A 109 -1.28 -0.26 -7.69
CA ASN A 109 -1.56 -0.86 -6.39
C ASN A 109 -0.89 -0.08 -5.25
N THR A 110 0.28 0.52 -5.45
CA THR A 110 0.91 1.44 -4.48
C THR A 110 -0.01 2.64 -4.21
N PHE A 111 -0.60 3.27 -5.23
CA PHE A 111 -1.56 4.35 -5.01
C PHE A 111 -2.77 3.87 -4.19
N LEU A 112 -3.34 2.71 -4.53
CA LEU A 112 -4.45 2.14 -3.77
C LEU A 112 -4.09 1.88 -2.30
N HIS A 113 -2.89 1.35 -2.07
CA HIS A 113 -2.32 1.11 -0.74
C HIS A 113 -2.22 2.42 0.05
N GLU A 114 -1.61 3.46 -0.54
CA GLU A 114 -1.46 4.75 0.14
C GLU A 114 -2.79 5.47 0.37
N ILE A 115 -3.78 5.33 -0.53
CA ILE A 115 -5.13 5.87 -0.30
C ILE A 115 -5.77 5.25 0.95
N ALA A 116 -5.45 4.01 1.31
CA ALA A 116 -5.92 3.42 2.57
C ALA A 116 -5.34 4.16 3.80
N HIS A 117 -4.06 4.53 3.75
CA HIS A 117 -3.45 5.34 4.81
C HIS A 117 -4.04 6.75 4.85
N ILE A 118 -4.30 7.35 3.69
CA ILE A 118 -4.98 8.66 3.59
C ILE A 118 -6.39 8.56 4.15
N PHE A 119 -7.10 7.45 3.95
CA PHE A 119 -8.42 7.23 4.55
C PHE A 119 -8.35 7.18 6.08
N VAL A 120 -7.34 6.53 6.66
CA VAL A 120 -7.11 6.58 8.12
C VAL A 120 -6.84 8.01 8.57
N THR A 121 -6.00 8.76 7.84
CA THR A 121 -5.73 10.17 8.11
C THR A 121 -7.01 11.01 8.06
N TYR A 122 -7.91 10.73 7.11
CA TYR A 122 -9.24 11.34 7.05
C TYR A 122 -10.09 10.97 8.28
N LEU A 123 -10.14 9.70 8.66
CA LEU A 123 -10.95 9.26 9.81
C LEU A 123 -10.46 9.74 11.19
N ASP A 124 -9.24 10.23 11.32
CA ASP A 124 -8.68 10.68 12.61
C ASP A 124 -8.03 12.07 12.55
N LYS A 125 -8.36 12.88 11.53
CA LYS A 125 -7.81 14.24 11.39
C LYS A 125 -6.26 14.27 11.35
N GLY A 126 -5.65 13.16 10.96
CA GLY A 126 -4.20 12.95 10.90
C GLY A 126 -3.46 12.82 12.23
N ARG A 127 -4.15 12.62 13.36
CA ARG A 127 -3.53 12.66 14.70
C ARG A 127 -2.84 11.36 15.10
N SER A 128 -3.33 10.21 14.65
CA SER A 128 -2.84 8.91 15.12
C SER A 128 -2.31 8.03 13.99
N ASN A 129 -1.45 7.09 14.38
CA ASN A 129 -1.07 5.98 13.52
C ASN A 129 -2.24 5.03 13.29
N THR A 130 -2.11 4.21 12.24
CA THR A 130 -3.06 3.12 11.96
C THR A 130 -3.18 2.21 13.19
N PRO A 131 -4.40 1.96 13.70
CA PRO A 131 -4.60 1.12 14.88
C PRO A 131 -4.04 -0.29 14.70
N PRO A 132 -3.43 -0.93 15.72
CA PRO A 132 -2.80 -2.25 15.61
C PRO A 132 -3.70 -3.37 15.08
N ARG A 133 -5.02 -3.26 15.28
CA ARG A 133 -6.01 -4.23 14.79
C ARG A 133 -6.22 -4.16 13.28
N ILE A 134 -5.92 -3.02 12.67
CA ILE A 134 -5.94 -2.84 11.21
C ILE A 134 -4.57 -3.23 10.68
N ARG A 135 -4.29 -4.52 10.71
CA ARG A 135 -3.06 -5.12 10.18
C ARG A 135 -3.42 -6.24 9.22
N ALA A 136 -2.47 -6.62 8.38
CA ALA A 136 -2.56 -7.89 7.67
C ALA A 136 -2.04 -9.04 8.54
N GLU A 137 -2.56 -10.24 8.31
CA GLU A 137 -2.11 -11.46 8.97
C GLU A 137 -0.73 -11.92 8.47
N VAL A 138 -0.33 -11.46 7.28
CA VAL A 138 0.92 -11.82 6.57
C VAL A 138 1.52 -10.58 5.90
N GLY A 139 2.79 -10.62 5.49
CA GLY A 139 3.40 -9.53 4.72
C GLY A 139 4.25 -8.52 5.50
N GLY A 140 4.93 -8.95 6.57
CA GLY A 140 6.24 -8.43 6.97
C GLY A 140 6.46 -6.92 7.16
N TYR A 141 5.44 -6.12 7.49
CA TYR A 141 5.62 -4.68 7.80
C TYR A 141 4.73 -4.16 8.95
N SER A 142 3.90 -5.01 9.56
CA SER A 142 3.13 -4.63 10.76
C SER A 142 4.00 -4.72 12.01
N ARG A 143 4.10 -3.64 12.79
CA ARG A 143 4.68 -3.69 14.13
C ARG A 143 3.60 -4.14 15.12
N GLU A 144 3.97 -4.73 16.25
CA GLU A 144 2.99 -5.14 17.28
C GLU A 144 2.16 -3.96 17.80
N ASP A 145 2.73 -2.76 17.77
CA ASP A 145 2.16 -1.51 18.24
C ASP A 145 1.53 -0.63 17.13
N MET A 146 1.58 -1.05 15.86
CA MET A 146 1.13 -0.22 14.74
C MET A 146 0.55 -1.06 13.59
N GLY A 147 -0.67 -0.73 13.18
CA GLY A 147 -1.33 -1.34 12.03
C GLY A 147 -0.74 -0.89 10.70
N GLU A 148 -1.23 -1.48 9.62
CA GLU A 148 -0.82 -1.22 8.24
C GLU A 148 -2.11 -1.18 7.38
N ALA A 149 -2.59 0.03 7.08
CA ALA A 149 -3.90 0.23 6.47
C ALA A 149 -3.95 -0.27 5.03
N GLY A 150 -2.87 -0.07 4.27
CA GLY A 150 -2.78 -0.51 2.89
C GLY A 150 -2.81 -2.04 2.77
N ARG A 151 -2.05 -2.75 3.60
CA ARG A 151 -2.06 -4.23 3.70
C ARG A 151 -3.42 -4.76 4.14
N HIS A 152 -4.12 -4.06 5.04
CA HIS A 152 -5.47 -4.42 5.43
C HIS A 152 -6.46 -4.26 4.27
N LEU A 153 -6.35 -3.18 3.50
CA LEU A 153 -7.14 -2.97 2.29
C LEU A 153 -6.83 -4.04 1.23
N GLU A 154 -5.55 -4.37 0.99
CA GLU A 154 -5.12 -5.45 0.11
C GLU A 154 -5.75 -6.79 0.51
N THR A 155 -5.68 -7.14 1.80
CA THR A 155 -6.27 -8.39 2.31
C THR A 155 -7.78 -8.45 2.03
N THR A 156 -8.47 -7.33 2.22
CA THR A 156 -9.91 -7.22 1.95
C THR A 156 -10.25 -7.35 0.46
N LEU A 157 -9.44 -6.75 -0.41
CA LEU A 157 -9.69 -6.72 -1.86
C LEU A 157 -9.21 -7.98 -2.59
N PHE A 158 -8.08 -8.53 -2.17
CA PHE A 158 -7.35 -9.55 -2.91
C PHE A 158 -7.27 -10.89 -2.19
N GLY A 159 -7.68 -10.95 -0.92
CA GLY A 159 -7.60 -12.15 -0.09
C GLY A 159 -6.19 -12.44 0.45
N GLY A 160 -5.29 -11.46 0.41
CA GLY A 160 -3.92 -11.52 0.92
C GLY A 160 -3.17 -10.22 0.69
N THR A 161 -1.88 -10.17 1.02
CA THR A 161 -1.03 -8.99 0.77
C THR A 161 -0.30 -9.08 -0.56
N LEU A 162 -0.11 -7.95 -1.22
CA LEU A 162 0.55 -7.88 -2.52
C LEU A 162 2.07 -7.75 -2.33
N GLU A 163 2.84 -8.77 -2.69
CA GLU A 163 4.30 -8.77 -2.55
C GLU A 163 4.98 -8.92 -3.91
N TYR A 164 6.21 -8.43 -4.00
CA TYR A 164 7.00 -8.42 -5.23
C TYR A 164 8.33 -9.11 -4.98
N TYR A 165 8.55 -10.21 -5.70
CA TYR A 165 9.75 -11.03 -5.54
C TYR A 165 10.64 -10.94 -6.78
N ARG A 166 11.94 -11.18 -6.61
CA ARG A 166 12.90 -11.14 -7.71
C ARG A 166 12.65 -12.27 -8.70
N ASP A 167 12.70 -11.92 -9.98
CA ASP A 167 12.92 -12.80 -11.11
C ASP A 167 14.43 -12.93 -11.32
N HIS A 168 14.97 -14.14 -11.11
CA HIS A 168 16.39 -14.42 -11.27
C HIS A 168 16.87 -14.33 -12.73
N ALA A 169 15.96 -14.27 -13.70
CA ALA A 169 16.31 -14.06 -15.11
C ALA A 169 16.48 -12.57 -15.48
N MET A 170 16.17 -11.64 -14.57
CA MET A 170 16.26 -10.20 -14.79
C MET A 170 17.31 -9.56 -13.87
N ASP A 171 17.76 -8.36 -14.24
CA ASP A 171 18.72 -7.56 -13.46
C ASP A 171 18.08 -6.92 -12.21
N ASP A 172 18.83 -6.04 -11.54
CA ASP A 172 18.38 -5.32 -10.34
C ASP A 172 17.30 -4.27 -10.62
N ASN A 173 17.17 -3.79 -11.85
CA ASN A 173 16.20 -2.76 -12.27
C ASN A 173 14.83 -3.36 -12.64
N GLN A 174 14.63 -4.66 -12.39
CA GLN A 174 13.37 -5.35 -12.63
C GLN A 174 12.22 -4.84 -11.76
N PRO A 175 10.95 -4.92 -12.20
CA PRO A 175 9.79 -4.62 -11.37
C PRO A 175 9.50 -5.69 -10.31
N GLY A 176 10.13 -6.86 -10.41
CA GLY A 176 9.77 -8.07 -9.68
C GLY A 176 8.52 -8.76 -10.22
N VAL A 177 8.22 -9.92 -9.65
CA VAL A 177 7.09 -10.78 -9.97
C VAL A 177 6.01 -10.60 -8.91
N PRO A 178 4.84 -10.02 -9.26
CA PRO A 178 3.76 -9.79 -8.31
C PRO A 178 3.13 -11.10 -7.81
N HIS A 179 2.93 -11.20 -6.50
CA HIS A 179 2.31 -12.33 -5.81
C HIS A 179 1.27 -11.85 -4.81
N ILE A 180 0.22 -12.65 -4.61
CA ILE A 180 -0.60 -12.54 -3.40
C ILE A 180 -0.03 -13.50 -2.36
N LEU A 181 0.36 -12.94 -1.23
CA LEU A 181 0.80 -13.65 -0.04
C LEU A 181 -0.38 -13.90 0.89
N THR A 182 -0.50 -15.14 1.35
CA THR A 182 -1.49 -15.58 2.33
C THR A 182 -0.79 -16.37 3.44
N LYS A 183 -1.53 -16.75 4.49
CA LYS A 183 -1.01 -17.67 5.53
C LYS A 183 -0.56 -19.04 5.00
N HIS A 184 -0.94 -19.40 3.77
CA HIS A 184 -0.58 -20.67 3.14
C HIS A 184 0.65 -20.56 2.23
N GLY A 185 1.15 -19.36 1.96
CA GLY A 185 2.24 -19.10 1.03
C GLY A 185 1.87 -18.05 -0.01
N ALA A 186 2.73 -17.91 -1.01
CA ALA A 186 2.60 -16.95 -2.10
C ALA A 186 2.11 -17.63 -3.38
N ARG A 187 1.25 -16.94 -4.14
CA ARG A 187 0.88 -17.36 -5.49
C ARG A 187 0.98 -16.18 -6.45
N ARG A 188 1.55 -16.44 -7.63
CA ARG A 188 1.79 -15.43 -8.66
C ARG A 188 0.48 -14.85 -9.16
N ILE A 189 0.45 -13.54 -9.39
CA ILE A 189 -0.64 -12.87 -10.09
C ILE A 189 -0.48 -13.10 -11.59
N SER A 190 -1.57 -13.51 -12.25
CA SER A 190 -1.53 -13.81 -13.68
C SER A 190 -1.23 -12.58 -14.51
N GLN A 191 -0.54 -12.77 -15.65
CA GLN A 191 -0.28 -11.69 -16.60
C GLN A 191 -1.59 -11.03 -17.08
N VAL A 192 -2.67 -11.80 -17.20
CA VAL A 192 -4.00 -11.26 -17.56
C VAL A 192 -4.50 -10.25 -16.54
N SER A 193 -4.34 -10.51 -15.23
CA SER A 193 -4.71 -9.53 -14.19
C SER A 193 -3.89 -8.25 -14.29
N ILE A 194 -2.59 -8.36 -14.61
CA ILE A 194 -1.71 -7.20 -14.82
C ILE A 194 -2.21 -6.41 -16.03
N ASP A 195 -2.46 -7.09 -17.14
CA ASP A 195 -2.87 -6.48 -18.40
C ASP A 195 -4.26 -5.82 -18.31
N ASP A 196 -5.21 -6.47 -17.65
CA ASP A 196 -6.56 -5.95 -17.40
C ASP A 196 -6.44 -4.66 -16.55
N THR A 197 -5.66 -4.69 -15.47
CA THR A 197 -5.47 -3.55 -14.55
C THR A 197 -4.89 -2.33 -15.26
N VAL A 198 -3.83 -2.49 -16.04
CA VAL A 198 -3.22 -1.36 -16.78
C VAL A 198 -4.09 -0.89 -17.95
N SER A 199 -5.10 -1.67 -18.33
CA SER A 199 -6.13 -1.31 -19.30
C SER A 199 -7.41 -0.79 -18.63
N TYR A 200 -7.32 -0.41 -17.35
CA TYR A 200 -8.41 0.11 -16.51
C TYR A 200 -9.54 -0.89 -16.23
N GLN A 201 -9.30 -2.18 -16.43
CA GLN A 201 -10.22 -3.27 -16.12
C GLN A 201 -9.83 -3.91 -14.78
N PHE A 202 -10.30 -3.32 -13.69
CA PHE A 202 -9.95 -3.79 -12.35
C PHE A 202 -10.78 -4.99 -11.92
N HIS A 203 -10.10 -6.11 -11.62
CA HIS A 203 -10.70 -7.32 -11.07
C HIS A 203 -10.20 -7.57 -9.64
N SER A 204 -11.13 -7.87 -8.74
CA SER A 204 -10.85 -8.22 -7.35
C SER A 204 -11.68 -9.45 -6.93
N PRO A 205 -11.05 -10.50 -6.37
CA PRO A 205 -9.60 -10.66 -6.23
C PRO A 205 -8.92 -10.81 -7.61
N TYR A 206 -7.60 -10.60 -7.66
CA TYR A 206 -6.84 -10.85 -8.87
C TYR A 206 -6.86 -12.34 -9.26
N ARG A 207 -6.83 -12.63 -10.56
CA ARG A 207 -6.59 -14.00 -11.05
C ARG A 207 -5.14 -14.38 -10.75
N LEU A 208 -4.95 -15.54 -10.13
CA LEU A 208 -3.67 -16.09 -9.72
C LEU A 208 -3.29 -17.28 -10.61
N GLU A 209 -2.00 -17.51 -10.81
CA GLU A 209 -1.47 -18.60 -11.63
C GLU A 209 -0.30 -19.33 -10.95
N GLY A 210 0.02 -20.50 -11.47
CA GLY A 210 1.12 -21.32 -10.97
C GLY A 210 0.86 -22.01 -9.62
N PRO A 211 1.86 -22.75 -9.11
CA PRO A 211 1.76 -23.42 -7.83
C PRO A 211 1.79 -22.42 -6.66
N LEU A 212 1.33 -22.90 -5.51
CA LEU A 212 1.58 -22.22 -4.24
C LEU A 212 3.06 -22.40 -3.86
N VAL A 213 3.74 -21.31 -3.53
CA VAL A 213 5.17 -21.29 -3.22
C VAL A 213 5.37 -20.86 -1.76
N ASN A 214 6.37 -21.45 -1.09
CA ASN A 214 6.79 -20.97 0.21
C ASN A 214 7.47 -19.61 0.05
N ASN A 215 6.88 -18.55 0.60
CA ASN A 215 7.42 -17.19 0.49
C ASN A 215 8.78 -17.03 1.18
N GLN A 216 9.13 -17.89 2.14
CA GLN A 216 10.43 -17.89 2.80
C GLN A 216 11.57 -18.34 1.87
N THR A 217 11.25 -19.02 0.77
CA THR A 217 12.24 -19.45 -0.23
C THR A 217 12.39 -18.46 -1.38
N MET A 218 11.66 -17.35 -1.34
CA MET A 218 11.67 -16.32 -2.37
C MET A 218 12.49 -15.11 -1.91
N GLN A 219 13.17 -14.44 -2.84
CA GLN A 219 13.93 -13.23 -2.54
C GLN A 219 13.05 -12.00 -2.79
N SER A 220 12.79 -11.21 -1.74
CA SER A 220 12.11 -9.90 -1.87
C SER A 220 12.93 -8.94 -2.73
N LEU A 221 12.31 -7.97 -3.39
CA LEU A 221 13.04 -6.98 -4.20
C LEU A 221 14.04 -6.16 -3.37
N GLY A 222 13.72 -5.82 -2.13
CA GLY A 222 14.54 -5.01 -1.22
C GLY A 222 15.55 -5.82 -0.40
N VAL A 223 15.46 -7.15 -0.36
CA VAL A 223 16.43 -8.01 0.32
C VAL A 223 17.48 -8.47 -0.70
N GLY A 224 18.39 -7.55 -1.04
CA GLY A 224 19.46 -7.76 -2.02
C GLY A 224 20.80 -7.10 -1.70
N TYR A 225 20.89 -6.23 -0.68
CA TYR A 225 22.15 -5.63 -0.25
C TYR A 225 22.45 -6.00 1.22
N SER A 226 23.26 -7.03 1.40
CA SER A 226 24.13 -7.12 2.59
C SER A 226 25.51 -7.52 2.10
N PRO A 227 26.49 -6.59 2.04
CA PRO A 227 27.87 -7.00 1.87
C PRO A 227 28.30 -7.66 3.19
N ILE A 228 28.44 -8.99 3.15
CA ILE A 228 29.39 -9.78 3.96
C ILE A 228 29.27 -9.62 5.50
N ASN A 229 28.83 -10.70 6.14
CA ASN A 229 29.03 -11.04 7.56
C ASN A 229 28.31 -10.21 8.64
N GLY A 230 27.38 -10.89 9.32
CA GLY A 230 27.22 -10.76 10.78
C GLY A 230 26.07 -9.89 11.25
N GLN A 231 25.11 -10.53 11.92
CA GLN A 231 24.15 -9.95 12.88
C GLN A 231 23.37 -8.71 12.40
N HIS A 232 22.10 -8.92 12.05
CA HIS A 232 21.11 -7.85 12.13
C HIS A 232 20.88 -7.48 13.61
N THR A 233 21.73 -6.63 14.15
CA THR A 233 21.28 -5.61 15.09
C THR A 233 20.53 -4.56 14.26
N LEU A 234 19.28 -4.28 14.65
CA LEU A 234 18.57 -3.10 14.18
C LEU A 234 19.48 -1.88 14.42
N PRO A 235 19.83 -1.07 13.39
CA PRO A 235 20.53 0.17 13.64
C PRO A 235 19.64 1.07 14.47
N GLY A 236 20.19 1.54 15.58
CA GLY A 236 19.50 2.30 16.60
C GLY A 236 18.90 3.60 16.07
N LYS A 237 17.86 4.01 16.81
CA LYS A 237 17.53 5.39 17.18
C LYS A 237 18.41 6.45 16.51
N HIS A 238 17.89 7.07 15.47
CA HIS A 238 18.01 8.52 15.36
C HIS A 238 16.63 9.12 15.62
N HIS A 239 16.55 9.82 16.75
CA HIS A 239 15.59 10.90 16.95
C HIS A 239 15.62 11.78 15.71
N VAL A 240 14.53 11.77 14.94
CA VAL A 240 14.13 12.98 14.21
C VAL A 240 13.07 13.60 15.10
N SER A 241 13.51 14.59 15.85
CA SER A 241 12.63 15.56 16.51
C SER A 241 11.94 16.38 15.42
N ASP A 242 10.67 16.69 15.70
CA ASP A 242 9.92 17.88 15.30
C ASP A 242 10.13 18.39 13.87
N TYR A 243 9.14 18.15 13.01
CA TYR A 243 8.32 19.20 12.35
C TYR A 243 7.02 18.58 11.81
#